data_AF-A0A834MX65-F1
#
_entry.id   AF-A0A834MX65-F1
#
_cell.length_a   1.000
_cell.length_b   1.000
_cell.length_c   1.000
_cell.angle_alpha   90.00
_cell.angle_beta   90.00
_cell.angle_gamma   90.00
#
_symmetry.space_group_name_H-M   'P 1'
#
loop_
_entity.id
_entity.type
_entity.pdbx_description
1 polymer ?
#
loop_
_entity_poly.entity_id
_entity_poly.type
_entity_poly.pdbx_seq_one_letter_code
_entity_poly.pdbx_strand_id
1 'polypeptide(L)'
;MVELFTECWKNITTDIFFTSALLATKLLAKRTILFGIIRSNRRELFELVKLAKDELKRFSIVLYKTNNRTLTIYEFKPAKKVTILSSKHKRIKINNDRKRIPGTGIL
;
A
#
# COMPACT_ATOMS: atom_id res chain seq x y z
N MET A 1 8.50 20.55 1.13
CA MET A 1 7.04 20.32 1.31
C MET A 1 6.71 19.34 2.44
N VAL A 2 7.40 18.20 2.55
CA VAL A 2 7.12 17.20 3.62
C VAL A 2 7.76 17.55 4.98
N GLU A 3 8.73 18.47 5.01
CA GLU A 3 9.51 18.82 6.21
C GLU A 3 8.67 19.36 7.38
N LEU A 4 7.51 19.96 7.12
CA LEU A 4 6.58 20.41 8.17
C LEU A 4 5.87 19.24 8.88
N PHE A 5 6.00 18.03 8.34
CA PHE A 5 5.34 16.81 8.83
C PHE A 5 6.35 15.72 9.19
N THR A 6 7.65 16.05 9.20
CA THR A 6 8.70 15.17 9.73
C THR A 6 8.72 15.19 11.26
N GLU A 7 9.17 14.09 11.86
CA GLU A 7 9.42 13.92 13.30
C GLU A 7 8.19 13.77 14.22
N CYS A 8 6.98 13.88 13.67
CA CYS A 8 5.73 13.85 14.46
C CYS A 8 4.91 12.56 14.36
N TRP A 9 5.45 11.46 13.81
CA TRP A 9 4.71 10.19 13.57
C TRP A 9 3.41 10.35 12.76
N LYS A 10 3.31 11.44 11.99
CA LYS A 10 2.15 11.72 11.14
C LYS A 10 2.12 10.81 9.91
N ASN A 11 0.90 10.53 9.45
CA ASN A 11 0.66 9.80 8.22
C ASN A 11 0.56 10.77 7.05
N ILE A 12 1.20 10.43 5.95
CA ILE A 12 1.12 11.15 4.68
C ILE A 12 0.56 10.18 3.66
N THR A 13 -0.57 10.58 3.07
CA THR A 13 -1.15 9.86 1.94
C THR A 13 -0.70 10.53 0.66
N THR A 14 -0.07 9.79 -0.24
CA THR A 14 0.40 10.32 -1.53
C THR A 14 -0.28 9.65 -2.70
N ASP A 15 -0.38 10.41 -3.79
CA ASP A 15 -0.74 9.89 -5.11
C ASP A 15 0.32 8.90 -5.64
N ILE A 16 -0.06 8.10 -6.63
CA ILE A 16 0.77 7.13 -7.32
C ILE A 16 2.06 7.70 -7.94
N PHE A 17 2.08 8.98 -8.31
CA PHE A 17 3.29 9.64 -8.83
C PHE A 17 4.38 9.76 -7.76
N PHE A 18 4.00 10.16 -6.55
CA PHE A 18 4.94 10.45 -5.45
C PHE A 18 5.26 9.23 -4.59
N THR A 19 4.44 8.18 -4.66
CA THR A 19 4.63 6.98 -3.84
C THR A 19 5.79 6.10 -4.35
N SER A 20 6.76 5.83 -3.48
CA SER A 20 7.87 4.89 -3.71
C SER A 20 8.38 4.26 -2.41
N ALA A 21 9.00 3.08 -2.51
CA ALA A 21 9.60 2.37 -1.38
C ALA A 21 10.78 3.14 -0.78
N LEU A 22 11.61 3.76 -1.63
CA LEU A 22 12.72 4.61 -1.18
C LEU A 22 12.21 5.81 -0.37
N LEU A 23 11.16 6.50 -0.84
CA LEU A 23 10.58 7.62 -0.10
C LEU A 23 10.00 7.16 1.25
N ALA A 24 9.27 6.04 1.27
CA ALA A 24 8.74 5.45 2.51
C ALA A 24 9.86 5.13 3.51
N THR A 25 11.03 4.68 3.03
CA THR A 25 12.25 4.45 3.85
C THR A 25 12.71 5.73 4.52
N LYS A 26 12.93 6.76 3.71
CA LYS A 26 13.49 8.04 4.17
C LYS A 26 12.56 8.73 5.14
N LEU A 27 11.25 8.69 4.87
CA LEU A 27 10.23 9.25 5.77
C LEU A 27 10.14 8.48 7.08
N LEU A 28 10.20 7.15 7.05
CA LEU A 28 10.16 6.35 8.27
C LEU A 28 11.36 6.65 9.19
N ALA A 29 12.56 6.84 8.63
CA ALA A 29 13.74 7.25 9.39
C ALA A 29 13.53 8.63 10.08
N LYS A 30 12.71 9.50 9.48
CA LYS A 30 12.29 10.79 10.05
C LYS A 30 11.01 10.70 10.88
N ARG A 31 10.63 9.51 11.36
CA ARG A 31 9.39 9.29 12.14
C ARG A 31 8.14 9.78 11.39
N THR A 32 8.05 9.54 10.09
CA THR A 32 6.90 9.88 9.24
C THR A 32 6.45 8.67 8.45
N ILE A 33 5.14 8.45 8.37
CA ILE A 33 4.57 7.26 7.76
C ILE A 33 4.03 7.63 6.38
N LEU A 34 4.42 6.86 5.36
CA LEU A 34 3.92 7.02 4.00
C LEU A 34 2.88 5.94 3.71
N PHE A 35 1.77 6.37 3.14
CA PHE A 35 0.71 5.53 2.62
C PHE A 35 0.37 5.96 1.20
N GLY A 36 0.21 5.01 0.28
CA GLY A 36 -0.15 5.37 -1.08
C GLY A 36 -0.21 4.17 -2.02
N ILE A 37 -0.82 4.41 -3.19
CA ILE A 37 -0.82 3.46 -4.29
C ILE A 37 0.55 3.53 -4.96
N ILE A 38 1.15 2.39 -5.29
CA ILE A 38 2.44 2.33 -5.98
C ILE A 38 2.28 1.58 -7.31
N ARG A 39 2.94 2.07 -8.38
CA ARG A 39 2.88 1.40 -9.68
C ARG A 39 3.61 0.06 -9.64
N SER A 40 2.97 -0.97 -10.19
CA SER A 40 3.53 -2.33 -10.31
C SER A 40 4.76 -2.40 -11.21
N ASN A 41 4.95 -1.45 -12.13
CA ASN A 41 6.10 -1.39 -13.03
C ASN A 41 7.36 -0.76 -12.40
N ARG A 42 7.32 -0.37 -11.11
CA ARG A 42 8.53 0.11 -10.43
C ARG A 42 9.50 -1.05 -10.21
N ARG A 43 10.78 -0.84 -10.52
CA ARG A 43 11.85 -1.85 -10.38
C ARG A 43 11.89 -2.48 -8.98
N GLU A 44 11.67 -1.67 -7.94
CA GLU A 44 11.63 -2.10 -6.53
C GLU A 44 10.50 -3.09 -6.19
N LEU A 45 9.52 -3.27 -7.08
CA LEU A 45 8.38 -4.17 -6.90
C LEU A 45 8.40 -5.34 -7.89
N PHE A 46 9.30 -5.35 -8.87
CA PHE A 46 9.22 -6.26 -10.01
C PHE A 46 9.22 -7.74 -9.57
N GLU A 47 10.17 -8.13 -8.70
CA GLU A 47 10.24 -9.49 -8.18
C GLU A 47 9.05 -9.86 -7.29
N LEU A 48 8.60 -8.95 -6.41
CA LEU A 48 7.46 -9.19 -5.52
C LEU A 48 6.14 -9.32 -6.31
N VAL A 49 5.97 -8.52 -7.35
CA VAL A 49 4.78 -8.56 -8.23
C VAL A 49 4.82 -9.81 -9.12
N LYS A 50 6.01 -10.26 -9.54
CA LYS A 50 6.18 -11.50 -10.31
C LYS A 50 5.79 -12.71 -9.45
N LEU A 51 6.32 -12.81 -8.23
CA LEU A 51 5.94 -13.86 -7.28
C LEU A 51 4.42 -13.85 -6.99
N ALA A 52 3.84 -12.67 -6.79
CA ALA A 52 2.40 -12.55 -6.56
C ALA A 52 1.54 -12.93 -7.77
N LYS A 53 2.05 -12.81 -9.00
CA LYS A 53 1.29 -13.17 -10.21
C LYS A 53 0.96 -14.66 -10.25
N ASP A 54 1.87 -15.50 -9.79
CA ASP A 54 1.72 -16.95 -9.86
C ASP A 54 0.83 -17.50 -8.72
N GLU A 55 0.67 -16.75 -7.62
CA GLU A 55 -0.09 -17.18 -6.43
C GLU A 55 -1.46 -16.51 -6.23
N LEU A 56 -1.72 -15.36 -6.86
CA LEU A 56 -2.96 -14.58 -6.62
C LEU A 56 -4.20 -15.25 -7.24
N LYS A 57 -5.06 -15.81 -6.39
CA LYS A 57 -6.45 -16.13 -6.75
C LYS A 57 -7.29 -14.85 -6.90
N ARG A 58 -8.37 -14.90 -7.67
CA ARG A 58 -9.30 -13.77 -7.85
C ARG A 58 -9.79 -13.25 -6.49
N PHE A 59 -9.77 -11.93 -6.27
CA PHE A 59 -10.15 -11.27 -5.01
C PHE A 59 -9.29 -11.61 -3.79
N SER A 60 -8.06 -12.11 -4.00
CA SER A 60 -7.13 -12.37 -2.91
C SER A 60 -6.19 -11.19 -2.64
N ILE A 61 -5.60 -11.21 -1.45
CA ILE A 61 -4.67 -10.19 -0.94
C ILE A 61 -3.36 -10.89 -0.64
N VAL A 62 -2.24 -10.41 -1.18
CA VAL A 62 -0.90 -10.87 -0.83
C VAL A 62 -0.19 -9.79 -0.02
N LEU A 63 0.44 -10.22 1.06
CA LEU A 63 1.05 -9.36 2.06
C LEU A 63 2.54 -9.63 2.11
N TYR A 64 3.34 -8.68 1.65
CA TYR A 64 4.79 -8.74 1.77
C TYR A 64 5.23 -7.85 2.92
N LYS A 65 5.80 -8.47 3.94
CA LYS A 65 6.31 -7.76 5.10
C LYS A 65 7.83 -7.84 5.09
N THR A 66 8.46 -6.68 5.12
CA THR A 66 9.87 -6.52 5.47
C THR A 66 9.95 -5.92 6.87
N ASN A 67 11.11 -6.01 7.53
CA ASN A 67 11.26 -5.56 8.93
C ASN A 67 10.70 -4.15 9.20
N ASN A 68 10.76 -3.27 8.19
CA ASN A 68 10.42 -1.85 8.35
C ASN A 68 9.24 -1.40 7.47
N ARG A 69 8.66 -2.26 6.62
CA ARG A 69 7.57 -1.88 5.70
C ARG A 69 6.64 -3.05 5.41
N THR A 70 5.39 -2.71 5.14
CA THR A 70 4.39 -3.65 4.66
C THR A 70 3.89 -3.21 3.29
N LEU A 71 4.09 -4.06 2.30
CA LEU A 71 3.55 -3.92 0.97
C LEU A 71 2.33 -4.84 0.87
N THR A 72 1.19 -4.29 0.49
CA THR A 72 -0.05 -5.03 0.30
C THR A 72 -0.39 -5.01 -1.18
N ILE A 73 -0.47 -6.18 -1.80
CA ILE A 73 -0.96 -6.34 -3.17
C ILE A 73 -2.40 -6.85 -3.10
N TYR A 74 -3.32 -6.09 -3.68
CA TYR A 74 -4.73 -6.42 -3.71
C TYR A 74 -5.22 -6.59 -5.15
N GLU A 75 -5.89 -7.71 -5.45
CA GLU A 75 -6.57 -7.90 -6.73
C GLU A 75 -8.08 -7.63 -6.60
N PHE A 76 -8.53 -6.44 -7.01
CA PHE A 76 -9.96 -6.06 -6.90
C PHE A 76 -10.81 -6.51 -8.11
N LYS A 77 -10.20 -6.69 -9.28
CA LYS A 77 -10.87 -7.18 -10.50
C LYS A 77 -9.92 -8.10 -11.26
N PRO A 78 -10.43 -9.06 -12.06
CA PRO A 78 -9.60 -9.88 -12.93
C PRO A 78 -8.63 -9.01 -13.73
N ALA A 79 -7.34 -9.34 -13.68
CA ALA A 79 -6.26 -8.62 -14.35
C ALA A 79 -6.04 -7.14 -13.93
N LYS A 80 -6.77 -6.61 -12.94
CA LYS A 80 -6.51 -5.29 -12.35
C LYS A 80 -6.08 -5.43 -10.89
N LYS A 81 -4.77 -5.31 -10.71
CA LYS A 81 -4.10 -5.35 -9.40
C LYS A 81 -3.82 -3.93 -8.92
N VAL A 82 -4.11 -3.67 -7.66
CA VAL A 82 -3.75 -2.43 -6.97
C VAL A 82 -2.70 -2.78 -5.92
N THR A 83 -1.55 -2.12 -6.00
CA THR A 83 -0.49 -2.29 -5.02
C THR A 83 -0.48 -1.09 -4.09
N ILE A 84 -0.57 -1.35 -2.79
CA ILE A 84 -0.60 -0.35 -1.73
C ILE A 84 0.67 -0.50 -0.89
N LEU A 85 1.38 0.60 -0.67
CA LEU A 85 2.56 0.65 0.18
C LEU A 85 2.23 1.30 1.52
N SER A 86 2.68 0.69 2.61
CA SER A 86 2.55 1.23 3.97
C SER A 86 3.83 1.00 4.77
N SER A 87 4.37 2.04 5.40
CA SER A 87 5.55 1.90 6.28
C SER A 87 5.24 1.62 7.77
N LYS A 88 3.97 1.55 8.20
CA LYS A 88 3.60 1.36 9.63
C LYS A 88 2.87 0.05 9.95
N HIS A 89 1.95 -0.37 9.08
CA HIS A 89 0.93 -1.37 9.47
C HIS A 89 1.56 -2.77 9.61
N LYS A 90 1.88 -3.16 10.86
CA LYS A 90 2.44 -4.49 11.20
C LYS A 90 1.39 -5.59 11.24
N ARG A 91 0.11 -5.23 11.42
CA ARG A 91 -1.06 -6.12 11.46
C ARG A 91 -2.06 -5.62 10.43
N ILE A 92 -2.51 -6.51 9.56
CA ILE A 92 -3.54 -6.24 8.55
C ILE A 92 -4.69 -7.18 8.85
N LYS A 93 -5.90 -6.63 8.99
CA LYS A 93 -7.13 -7.40 9.10
C LYS A 93 -7.81 -7.38 7.74
N ILE A 94 -8.06 -8.55 7.19
CA ILE A 94 -8.87 -8.72 5.98
C ILE A 94 -10.29 -8.98 6.46
N ASN A 95 -11.22 -8.08 6.14
CA ASN A 95 -12.62 -8.29 6.45
C ASN A 95 -13.29 -8.99 5.26
N ASN A 96 -13.95 -10.14 5.53
CA ASN A 96 -14.68 -10.93 4.54
C ASN A 96 -16.17 -10.57 4.47
N ASP A 97 -16.59 -9.49 5.12
CA ASP A 97 -17.95 -8.99 5.03
C ASP A 97 -18.35 -8.77 3.56
N ARG A 98 -19.53 -9.31 3.20
CA ARG A 98 -20.13 -9.07 1.88
C ARG A 98 -20.22 -7.57 1.67
N LYS A 99 -19.65 -7.11 0.55
CA LYS A 99 -19.68 -5.75 -0.02
C LYS A 99 -20.64 -4.80 0.71
N ARG A 100 -20.14 -3.98 1.64
CA ARG A 100 -20.87 -2.76 2.01
C ARG A 100 -20.75 -1.81 0.83
N ILE A 101 -21.83 -1.71 0.06
CA ILE A 101 -22.01 -0.62 -0.89
C ILE A 101 -21.94 0.67 -0.05
N PRO A 102 -21.04 1.63 -0.35
CA PRO A 102 -21.11 2.92 0.30
C PRO A 102 -22.50 3.48 -0.03
N GLY A 103 -23.35 3.66 0.98
CA GLY A 103 -24.66 4.25 0.77
C GLY A 103 -24.45 5.62 0.15
N THR A 104 -25.03 5.86 -1.02
CA THR A 104 -25.17 7.19 -1.61
C THR A 104 -26.18 7.94 -0.74
N GLY A 105 -25.73 8.44 0.42
CA GLY A 105 -26.47 9.42 1.19
C GLY A 105 -26.41 10.73 0.42
N ILE A 106 -27.42 10.97 -0.40
CA ILE A 106 -27.75 12.28 -0.91
C ILE A 106 -28.20 13.10 0.31
N LEU A 107 -27.60 14.29 0.48
CA LEU A 107 -28.02 15.31 1.45
C LEU A 107 -29.50 15.68 1.26
#